data_AF-A0A2E8HBE5-F1
#
_entry.id   AF-A0A2E8HBE5-F1
#
_cell.length_a   1.000
_cell.length_b   1.000
_cell.length_c   1.000
_cell.angle_alpha   90.00
_cell.angle_beta   90.00
_cell.angle_gamma   90.00
#
_symmetry.space_group_name_H-M   'P 1'
#
loop_
_entity.id
_entity.type
_entity.pdbx_description
1 polymer ?
#
loop_
_entity_poly.entity_id
_entity_poly.type
_entity_poly.pdbx_seq_one_letter_code
_entity_poly.pdbx_strand_id
1 'polypeptide(L)'
;MALLFTLTALPLDAATVGDAVASRSAEAQTHYDEERYDEALRAYRDALVERPESAALHLNVGDALYQLGDYEGALEEFDRVSVAEDASLAAQGFHNKGNTQFQMQDFGAAVESYREALERSPRDADTKANLELALQLLQQPPPQQQQGGQESDDESDDSQEGEQQQQEQQQD
;
A
#
# COMPACT_ATOMS: atom_id res chain seq x y z
N MET A 1 27.97 17.17 -54.26
CA MET A 1 27.64 15.83 -53.74
C MET A 1 27.17 15.98 -52.30
N ALA A 2 25.86 16.04 -52.07
CA ALA A 2 25.30 16.05 -50.71
C ALA A 2 24.80 14.63 -50.40
N LEU A 3 25.41 13.98 -49.40
CA LEU A 3 24.98 12.69 -48.88
C LEU A 3 23.77 12.92 -47.96
N LEU A 4 22.60 12.52 -48.43
CA LEU A 4 21.37 12.50 -47.65
C LEU A 4 21.37 11.19 -46.83
N PHE A 5 21.71 11.26 -45.54
CA PHE A 5 21.50 10.15 -44.62
C PHE A 5 20.03 10.14 -44.22
N THR A 6 19.24 9.24 -44.80
CA THR A 6 17.90 8.96 -44.30
C THR A 6 18.04 8.11 -43.04
N LEU A 7 17.86 8.74 -41.88
CA LEU A 7 17.66 8.03 -40.62
C LEU A 7 16.30 7.35 -40.68
N THR A 8 16.28 6.08 -41.09
CA THR A 8 15.08 5.24 -40.99
C THR A 8 14.90 4.89 -39.51
N ALA A 9 14.03 5.62 -38.81
CA ALA A 9 13.52 5.17 -37.53
C ALA A 9 12.78 3.85 -37.76
N LEU A 10 13.30 2.76 -37.19
CA LEU A 10 12.61 1.47 -37.21
C LEU A 10 11.29 1.61 -36.42
N PRO A 11 10.16 1.12 -36.94
CA PRO A 11 8.93 1.07 -36.18
C PRO A 11 9.12 0.09 -35.02
N LEU A 12 8.87 0.53 -33.78
CA LEU A 12 8.65 -0.37 -32.67
C LEU A 12 7.36 -1.14 -32.98
N ASP A 13 7.49 -2.38 -33.44
CA ASP A 13 6.35 -3.26 -33.65
C ASP A 13 5.65 -3.50 -32.29
N ALA A 14 4.39 -3.09 -32.18
CA ALA A 14 3.56 -3.29 -30.98
C ALA A 14 3.38 -4.78 -30.61
N ALA A 15 3.82 -5.71 -31.46
CA ALA A 15 3.77 -7.14 -31.26
C ALA A 15 4.80 -7.67 -30.23
N THR A 16 5.91 -6.98 -29.98
CA THR A 16 6.93 -7.44 -28.99
C THR A 16 6.65 -6.95 -27.56
N VAL A 17 5.89 -5.87 -27.41
CA VAL A 17 5.54 -5.29 -26.11
C VAL A 17 4.52 -6.17 -25.37
N GLY A 18 3.60 -6.81 -26.10
CA GLY A 18 2.60 -7.72 -25.52
C GLY A 18 3.23 -8.92 -24.81
N ASP A 19 4.26 -9.50 -25.41
CA ASP A 19 4.99 -10.64 -24.86
C ASP A 19 5.80 -10.25 -23.62
N ALA A 20 6.42 -9.07 -23.62
CA ALA A 20 7.19 -8.58 -22.48
C ALA A 20 6.31 -8.28 -21.25
N VAL A 21 5.16 -7.64 -21.44
CA VAL A 21 4.22 -7.36 -20.35
C VAL A 21 3.66 -8.66 -19.76
N ALA A 22 3.19 -9.57 -20.63
CA ALA A 22 2.67 -10.85 -20.17
C ALA A 22 3.72 -11.68 -19.43
N SER A 23 4.97 -11.67 -19.92
CA SER A 23 6.10 -12.33 -19.25
C SER A 23 6.39 -11.73 -17.89
N ARG A 24 6.45 -10.40 -17.77
CA ARG A 24 6.71 -9.70 -16.49
C ARG A 24 5.59 -9.93 -15.48
N SER A 25 4.32 -9.90 -15.93
CA SER A 25 3.18 -10.21 -15.07
C SER A 25 3.21 -11.66 -14.57
N ALA A 26 3.62 -12.62 -15.42
CA ALA A 26 3.74 -14.02 -15.02
C ALA A 26 4.90 -14.26 -14.03
N GLU A 27 6.03 -13.60 -14.24
CA GLU A 27 7.16 -13.58 -13.29
C GLU A 27 6.72 -12.98 -11.95
N ALA A 28 6.04 -11.83 -11.98
CA ALA A 28 5.50 -11.19 -10.79
C ALA A 28 4.53 -12.09 -10.02
N GLN A 29 3.62 -12.77 -10.73
CA GLN A 29 2.71 -13.74 -10.11
C GLN A 29 3.47 -14.91 -9.47
N THR A 30 4.52 -15.41 -10.12
CA THR A 30 5.35 -16.46 -9.55
C THR A 30 5.99 -16.01 -8.24
N HIS A 31 6.55 -14.79 -8.20
CA HIS A 31 7.09 -14.23 -6.96
C HIS A 31 6.01 -14.01 -5.89
N TYR A 32 4.81 -13.58 -6.29
CA TYR A 32 3.69 -13.39 -5.38
C TYR A 32 3.26 -14.72 -4.73
N ASP A 33 3.16 -15.79 -5.52
CA ASP A 33 2.81 -17.14 -5.06
C ASP A 33 3.90 -17.74 -4.14
N GLU A 34 5.15 -17.30 -4.29
CA GLU A 34 6.29 -17.63 -3.42
C GLU A 34 6.37 -16.72 -2.18
N GLU A 35 5.39 -15.83 -1.95
CA GLU A 35 5.37 -14.82 -0.87
C GLU A 35 6.55 -13.82 -0.93
N ARG A 36 7.18 -13.70 -2.10
CA ARG A 36 8.27 -12.76 -2.38
C ARG A 36 7.71 -11.45 -2.92
N TYR A 37 6.98 -10.75 -2.05
CA TYR A 37 6.16 -9.61 -2.45
C TYR A 37 6.96 -8.40 -2.96
N ASP A 38 8.18 -8.18 -2.46
CA ASP A 38 9.07 -7.13 -2.98
C ASP A 38 9.44 -7.36 -4.45
N GLU A 39 9.80 -8.60 -4.81
CA GLU A 39 10.10 -8.96 -6.20
C GLU A 39 8.86 -8.95 -7.09
N ALA A 40 7.72 -9.42 -6.57
CA ALA A 40 6.44 -9.34 -7.26
C ALA A 40 6.07 -7.88 -7.58
N LEU A 41 6.18 -6.99 -6.60
CA LEU A 41 5.88 -5.56 -6.75
C LEU A 41 6.76 -4.91 -7.83
N ARG A 42 8.06 -5.22 -7.85
CA ARG A 42 8.98 -4.70 -8.87
C ARG A 42 8.57 -5.16 -10.27
N ALA A 43 8.32 -6.45 -10.45
CA ALA A 43 7.94 -7.00 -11.74
C ALA A 43 6.56 -6.50 -12.22
N TYR A 44 5.59 -6.34 -11.31
CA TYR A 44 4.31 -5.71 -11.65
C TYR A 44 4.45 -4.24 -12.04
N ARG A 45 5.28 -3.46 -11.34
CA ARG A 45 5.56 -2.06 -11.71
C ARG A 45 6.27 -1.96 -13.07
N ASP A 46 7.20 -2.86 -13.38
CA ASP A 46 7.84 -2.93 -14.69
C ASP A 46 6.86 -3.28 -15.82
N ALA A 47 5.83 -4.09 -15.54
CA ALA A 47 4.74 -4.34 -16.47
C ALA A 47 3.84 -3.09 -16.64
N LEU A 48 3.61 -2.37 -15.54
CA LEU A 48 2.77 -1.17 -15.49
C LEU A 48 3.39 0.01 -16.27
N VAL A 49 4.72 0.12 -16.33
CA VAL A 49 5.40 1.13 -17.18
C VAL A 49 4.95 1.05 -18.64
N GLU A 50 4.70 -0.15 -19.16
CA GLU A 50 4.26 -0.37 -20.54
C GLU A 50 2.73 -0.23 -20.71
N ARG A 51 1.96 -0.49 -19.64
CA ARG A 51 0.49 -0.42 -19.63
C ARG A 51 -0.01 0.36 -18.40
N PRO A 52 0.23 1.68 -18.35
CA PRO A 52 -0.01 2.48 -17.16
C PRO A 52 -1.49 2.61 -16.78
N GLU A 53 -2.41 2.33 -17.70
CA GLU A 53 -3.85 2.40 -17.45
C GLU A 53 -4.48 1.02 -17.19
N SER A 54 -3.67 -0.02 -17.01
CA SER A 54 -4.17 -1.37 -16.79
C SER A 54 -4.67 -1.53 -15.36
N ALA A 55 -6.00 -1.46 -15.18
CA ALA A 55 -6.63 -1.70 -13.88
C ALA A 55 -6.27 -3.07 -13.29
N ALA A 56 -6.05 -4.11 -14.11
CA ALA A 56 -5.62 -5.42 -13.62
C ALA A 56 -4.18 -5.38 -13.04
N LEU A 57 -3.27 -4.61 -13.66
CA LEU A 57 -1.93 -4.42 -13.10
C LEU A 57 -1.97 -3.58 -11.82
N HIS A 58 -2.79 -2.54 -11.78
CA HIS A 58 -3.00 -1.76 -10.55
C HIS A 58 -3.56 -2.62 -9.41
N LEU A 59 -4.50 -3.54 -9.68
CA LEU A 59 -4.99 -4.49 -8.68
C LEU A 59 -3.83 -5.32 -8.11
N ASN A 60 -3.00 -5.88 -8.97
CA ASN A 60 -1.87 -6.71 -8.56
C ASN A 60 -0.77 -5.94 -7.79
N VAL A 61 -0.50 -4.68 -8.19
CA VAL A 61 0.43 -3.80 -7.46
C VAL A 61 -0.14 -3.50 -6.08
N GLY A 62 -1.44 -3.17 -5.99
CA GLY A 62 -2.14 -2.94 -4.73
C GLY A 62 -2.09 -4.16 -3.80
N ASP A 63 -2.32 -5.36 -4.35
CA ASP A 63 -2.26 -6.61 -3.58
C ASP A 63 -0.85 -6.85 -3.02
N ALA A 64 0.19 -6.65 -3.83
CA ALA A 64 1.58 -6.78 -3.37
C ALA A 64 1.92 -5.75 -2.27
N LEU A 65 1.46 -4.50 -2.41
CA LEU A 65 1.65 -3.45 -1.39
C LEU A 65 0.92 -3.79 -0.09
N TYR A 66 -0.32 -4.30 -0.18
CA TYR A 66 -1.08 -4.75 0.97
C TYR A 66 -0.35 -5.86 1.74
N GLN A 67 0.22 -6.84 1.05
CA GLN A 67 1.01 -7.91 1.69
C GLN A 67 2.29 -7.40 2.34
N LEU A 68 2.89 -6.34 1.79
CA LEU A 68 4.05 -5.66 2.37
C LEU A 68 3.69 -4.73 3.54
N GLY A 69 2.39 -4.54 3.82
CA GLY A 69 1.90 -3.62 4.86
C GLY A 69 1.93 -2.14 4.46
N ASP A 70 2.22 -1.82 3.19
CA ASP A 70 2.09 -0.46 2.64
C ASP A 70 0.62 -0.20 2.28
N TYR A 71 -0.19 0.02 3.32
CA TYR A 71 -1.63 0.16 3.17
C TYR A 71 -2.02 1.47 2.47
N GLU A 72 -1.28 2.55 2.71
CA GLU A 72 -1.49 3.81 2.00
C GLU A 72 -1.22 3.64 0.49
N GLY A 73 -0.11 3.01 0.11
CA GLY A 73 0.19 2.72 -1.28
C GLY A 73 -0.84 1.78 -1.91
N ALA A 74 -1.28 0.75 -1.19
CA ALA A 74 -2.32 -0.16 -1.66
C ALA A 74 -3.65 0.56 -1.91
N LEU A 75 -4.03 1.51 -1.05
CA LEU A 75 -5.24 2.32 -1.22
C LEU A 75 -5.22 3.13 -2.51
N GLU A 76 -4.11 3.78 -2.83
CA GLU A 76 -3.96 4.56 -4.06
C GLU A 76 -4.16 3.69 -5.31
N GLU A 77 -3.63 2.47 -5.29
CA GLU A 77 -3.76 1.54 -6.41
C GLU A 77 -5.20 1.01 -6.52
N PHE A 78 -5.83 0.61 -5.41
CA PHE A 78 -7.22 0.13 -5.43
C PHE A 78 -8.22 1.22 -5.79
N ASP A 79 -7.95 2.49 -5.49
CA ASP A 79 -8.75 3.62 -5.97
C ASP A 79 -8.77 3.69 -7.50
N ARG A 80 -7.63 3.47 -8.15
CA ARG A 80 -7.55 3.40 -9.63
C ARG A 80 -8.34 2.22 -10.19
N VAL A 81 -8.37 1.10 -9.49
CA VAL A 81 -9.14 -0.09 -9.92
C VAL A 81 -10.65 0.12 -9.74
N SER A 82 -11.06 0.79 -8.66
CA SER A 82 -12.48 0.96 -8.30
C SER A 82 -13.31 1.74 -9.33
N VAL A 83 -12.64 2.52 -10.19
CA VAL A 83 -13.24 3.30 -11.27
C VAL A 83 -13.17 2.61 -12.64
N ALA A 84 -12.70 1.35 -12.69
CA ALA A 84 -12.61 0.58 -13.93
C ALA A 84 -14.00 0.34 -14.56
N GLU A 85 -14.06 0.34 -15.89
CA GLU A 85 -15.30 0.06 -16.64
C GLU A 85 -15.79 -1.39 -16.45
N ASP A 86 -14.86 -2.33 -16.21
CA ASP A 86 -15.20 -3.71 -15.89
C ASP A 86 -15.76 -3.77 -14.46
N ALA A 87 -17.06 -4.04 -14.36
CA ALA A 87 -17.76 -4.07 -13.08
C ALA A 87 -17.22 -5.15 -12.11
N SER A 88 -16.71 -6.27 -12.63
CA SER A 88 -16.13 -7.34 -11.82
C SER A 88 -14.77 -6.92 -11.26
N LEU A 89 -13.97 -6.23 -12.08
CA LEU A 89 -12.68 -5.70 -11.64
C LEU A 89 -12.85 -4.52 -10.67
N ALA A 90 -13.81 -3.62 -10.93
CA ALA A 90 -14.17 -2.56 -10.01
C ALA A 90 -14.66 -3.11 -8.66
N ALA A 91 -15.46 -4.19 -8.68
CA ALA A 91 -15.89 -4.87 -7.45
C ALA A 91 -14.69 -5.40 -6.63
N GLN A 92 -13.69 -6.00 -7.29
CA GLN A 92 -12.45 -6.45 -6.63
C GLN A 92 -11.65 -5.28 -6.06
N GLY A 93 -11.54 -4.17 -6.81
CA GLY A 93 -10.89 -2.94 -6.32
C GLY A 93 -11.56 -2.42 -5.06
N PHE A 94 -12.89 -2.33 -5.02
CA PHE A 94 -13.62 -1.95 -3.82
C PHE A 94 -13.48 -2.95 -2.67
N HIS A 95 -13.46 -4.26 -2.95
CA HIS A 95 -13.23 -5.28 -1.94
C HIS A 95 -11.85 -5.12 -1.28
N ASN A 96 -10.78 -5.01 -2.07
CA ASN A 96 -9.42 -4.87 -1.55
C ASN A 96 -9.17 -3.50 -0.90
N LYS A 97 -9.82 -2.44 -1.40
CA LYS A 97 -9.87 -1.14 -0.72
C LYS A 97 -10.48 -1.28 0.68
N GLY A 98 -11.60 -2.00 0.81
CA GLY A 98 -12.24 -2.28 2.08
C GLY A 98 -11.34 -3.09 3.03
N ASN A 99 -10.66 -4.13 2.51
CA ASN A 99 -9.70 -4.92 3.28
C ASN A 99 -8.55 -4.06 3.81
N THR A 100 -8.05 -3.15 2.98
CA THR A 100 -6.95 -2.24 3.33
C THR A 100 -7.37 -1.25 4.42
N GLN A 101 -8.53 -0.61 4.27
CA GLN A 101 -9.10 0.29 5.28
C GLN A 101 -9.38 -0.45 6.59
N PHE A 102 -9.80 -1.71 6.51
CA PHE A 102 -10.01 -2.56 7.68
C PHE A 102 -8.70 -2.81 8.44
N GLN A 103 -7.58 -3.09 7.75
CA GLN A 103 -6.26 -3.22 8.40
C GLN A 103 -5.82 -1.93 9.07
N MET A 104 -6.12 -0.79 8.45
CA MET A 104 -5.88 0.54 9.03
C MET A 104 -6.86 0.91 10.16
N GLN A 105 -7.77 0.00 10.53
CA GLN A 105 -8.83 0.20 11.53
C GLN A 105 -9.82 1.33 11.20
N ASP A 106 -9.87 1.79 9.95
CA ASP A 106 -10.92 2.68 9.44
C ASP A 106 -12.13 1.85 9.03
N PHE A 107 -12.81 1.30 10.05
CA PHE A 107 -13.97 0.44 9.85
C PHE A 107 -15.13 1.17 9.16
N GLY A 108 -15.23 2.49 9.31
CA GLY A 108 -16.25 3.30 8.65
C GLY A 108 -16.03 3.32 7.13
N ALA A 109 -14.82 3.64 6.69
CA ALA A 109 -14.49 3.63 5.27
C ALA A 109 -14.54 2.21 4.67
N ALA A 110 -14.09 1.20 5.42
CA ALA A 110 -14.15 -0.20 4.99
C ALA A 110 -15.60 -0.64 4.69
N VAL A 111 -16.56 -0.28 5.56
CA VAL A 111 -17.99 -0.57 5.36
C VAL A 111 -18.50 0.00 4.04
N GLU A 112 -18.16 1.24 3.72
CA GLU A 112 -18.60 1.88 2.47
C GLU A 112 -17.97 1.20 1.25
N SER A 113 -16.66 0.90 1.29
CA SER A 113 -15.99 0.17 0.21
C SER A 113 -16.58 -1.23 -0.01
N TYR A 114 -16.86 -1.99 1.05
CA TYR A 114 -17.49 -3.31 0.89
C TYR A 114 -18.92 -3.23 0.34
N ARG A 115 -19.68 -2.18 0.68
CA ARG A 115 -21.01 -1.96 0.10
C ARG A 115 -20.93 -1.71 -1.41
N GLU A 116 -20.01 -0.87 -1.85
CA GLU A 116 -19.76 -0.59 -3.27
C GLU A 116 -19.34 -1.85 -4.04
N ALA A 117 -18.50 -2.71 -3.42
CA ALA A 117 -18.14 -4.02 -3.97
C ALA A 117 -19.37 -4.93 -4.12
N LEU A 118 -20.24 -5.00 -3.10
CA LEU A 118 -21.45 -5.84 -3.12
C LEU A 118 -22.56 -5.31 -4.02
N GLU A 119 -22.61 -4.00 -4.29
CA GLU A 119 -23.51 -3.45 -5.31
C GLU A 119 -23.18 -4.02 -6.69
N ARG A 120 -21.87 -4.17 -6.99
CA ARG A 120 -21.37 -4.70 -8.26
C ARG A 120 -21.33 -6.23 -8.29
N SER A 121 -21.03 -6.88 -7.16
CA SER A 121 -21.00 -8.34 -7.01
C SER A 121 -21.83 -8.81 -5.80
N PRO A 122 -23.18 -8.88 -5.92
CA PRO A 122 -24.07 -9.14 -4.78
C PRO A 122 -23.96 -10.55 -4.17
N ARG A 123 -23.18 -11.45 -4.78
CA ARG A 123 -23.03 -12.85 -4.36
C ARG A 123 -21.66 -13.17 -3.82
N ASP A 124 -20.77 -12.20 -3.74
CA ASP A 124 -19.48 -12.37 -3.08
C ASP A 124 -19.70 -12.65 -1.58
N ALA A 125 -19.32 -13.84 -1.14
CA ALA A 125 -19.51 -14.28 0.24
C ALA A 125 -18.43 -13.70 1.17
N ASP A 126 -17.21 -13.52 0.68
CA ASP A 126 -16.08 -13.03 1.45
C ASP A 126 -16.28 -11.54 1.74
N THR A 127 -16.68 -10.76 0.74
CA THR A 127 -17.04 -9.34 0.93
C THR A 127 -18.19 -9.18 1.95
N LYS A 128 -19.20 -10.06 1.94
CA LYS A 128 -20.28 -10.00 2.93
C LYS A 128 -19.78 -10.28 4.34
N ALA A 129 -18.96 -11.31 4.51
CA ALA A 129 -18.37 -11.64 5.80
C ALA A 129 -17.51 -10.48 6.33
N ASN A 130 -16.71 -9.86 5.47
CA ASN A 130 -15.87 -8.72 5.84
C ASN A 130 -16.70 -7.48 6.19
N LEU A 131 -17.78 -7.21 5.45
CA LEU A 131 -18.73 -6.14 5.78
C LEU A 131 -19.38 -6.36 7.16
N GLU A 132 -19.86 -7.58 7.42
CA GLU A 132 -20.45 -7.92 8.72
C GLU A 132 -19.47 -7.73 9.87
N LEU A 133 -18.22 -8.16 9.69
CA LEU A 133 -17.15 -7.96 10.67
C LEU A 133 -16.85 -6.47 10.89
N ALA A 134 -16.72 -5.69 9.81
CA ALA A 134 -16.48 -4.25 9.89
C ALA A 134 -17.62 -3.52 10.61
N LEU A 135 -18.88 -3.88 10.32
CA LEU A 135 -20.06 -3.32 11.00
C LEU A 135 -20.09 -3.67 12.50
N GLN A 136 -19.65 -4.88 12.88
CA GLN A 136 -19.55 -5.26 14.29
C GLN A 136 -18.50 -4.42 15.01
N LEU A 137 -17.30 -4.26 14.43
CA LEU A 137 -16.22 -3.49 15.02
C LEU A 137 -16.53 -1.99 15.08
N LEU A 138 -17.23 -1.44 14.09
CA LEU A 138 -17.68 -0.05 14.09
C LEU A 138 -18.69 0.25 15.23
N GLN A 139 -19.48 -0.76 15.64
CA GLN A 139 -20.43 -0.63 16.75
C GLN A 139 -19.79 -0.81 18.13
N GLN A 140 -18.59 -1.38 18.20
CA GLN A 140 -17.86 -1.47 19.46
C GLN A 140 -17.22 -0.10 19.76
N PRO A 141 -17.25 0.37 21.04
CA PRO A 141 -16.43 1.51 21.41
C PRO A 141 -14.99 1.19 21.02
N PRO A 142 -14.24 2.14 20.43
CA PRO A 142 -12.87 1.89 20.00
C PRO A 142 -12.10 1.30 21.19
N PRO A 143 -11.23 0.28 20.97
CA PRO A 143 -10.35 -0.18 22.03
C PRO A 143 -9.68 1.06 22.60
N GLN A 144 -9.81 1.28 23.91
CA GLN A 144 -9.07 2.34 24.56
C GLN A 144 -7.61 2.09 24.21
N GLN A 145 -7.06 2.93 23.33
CA GLN A 145 -5.64 2.92 23.06
C GLN A 145 -5.01 3.09 24.42
N GLN A 146 -4.37 2.04 24.94
CA GLN A 146 -3.45 2.19 26.03
C GLN A 146 -2.37 3.09 25.44
N GLN A 147 -2.53 4.39 25.63
CA GLN A 147 -1.46 5.34 25.46
C GLN A 147 -0.33 4.77 26.30
N GLY A 148 0.66 4.20 25.63
CA GLY A 148 1.92 3.85 26.27
C GLY A 148 2.39 5.13 26.94
N GLY A 149 2.29 5.15 28.26
CA GLY A 149 2.77 6.24 29.07
C GLY A 149 4.20 6.48 28.67
N GLN A 150 4.48 7.71 28.23
CA GLN A 150 5.80 8.26 28.31
C GLN A 150 6.15 8.28 29.80
N GLU A 151 6.72 7.20 30.31
CA GLU A 151 7.56 7.27 31.50
C GLU A 151 8.87 7.88 31.00
N SER A 152 8.91 9.21 31.07
CA SER A 152 10.15 9.94 31.16
C SER A 152 10.86 9.46 32.43
N ASP A 153 11.86 8.61 32.26
CA ASP A 153 12.85 8.30 33.30
C ASP A 153 13.64 9.58 33.58
N ASP A 154 13.08 10.44 34.44
CA ASP A 154 13.79 11.49 35.15
C ASP A 154 14.40 10.86 36.41
N GLU A 155 15.46 10.06 36.23
CA GLU A 155 16.38 9.71 37.31
C GLU A 155 17.58 10.66 37.24
N SER A 156 17.43 11.72 38.04
CA SER A 156 18.47 12.54 38.65
C SER A 156 19.77 11.79 38.93
N ASP A 157 20.87 12.21 38.28
CA ASP A 157 22.23 11.85 38.69
C ASP A 157 23.11 13.11 38.85
N ASP A 158 23.36 13.38 40.12
CA ASP A 158 24.55 13.96 40.74
C ASP A 158 25.25 15.16 40.07
N SER A 159 24.92 16.36 40.55
CA SER A 159 25.79 17.53 40.45
C SER A 159 25.90 18.23 41.81
N GLN A 160 26.67 17.63 42.72
CA GLN A 160 27.31 18.34 43.83
C GLN A 160 28.80 18.00 43.96
N GLU A 161 29.53 18.09 42.84
CA GLU A 161 30.98 18.34 42.88
C GLU A 161 31.23 19.84 42.67
N GLY A 162 31.73 20.54 43.71
CA GLY A 162 32.43 21.81 43.48
C GLY A 162 32.21 22.98 44.43
N GLU A 163 31.65 22.83 45.64
CA GLU A 163 31.68 23.90 46.66
C GLU A 163 33.08 24.11 47.31
N GLN A 164 34.17 23.74 46.63
CA GLN A 164 35.55 23.96 47.10
C GLN A 164 36.19 25.27 46.63
N GLN A 165 35.49 26.16 45.92
CA GLN A 165 36.10 27.41 45.42
C GLN A 165 35.78 28.70 46.18
N GLN A 166 35.19 28.64 47.38
CA GLN A 166 34.92 29.86 48.18
C GLN A 166 35.70 29.98 49.49
N GLN A 167 36.65 29.08 49.78
CA GLN A 167 37.55 29.26 50.93
C GLN A 167 38.90 29.91 50.59
N GLU A 168 39.21 30.18 49.31
CA GLU A 168 40.49 30.80 48.90
C GLU A 168 40.41 32.33 48.67
N GLN A 169 39.33 33.01 49.09
CA GLN A 169 39.24 34.48 49.01
C GLN A 169 39.09 35.18 50.38
N GLN A 170 39.41 34.51 51.49
CA GLN A 170 39.37 35.14 52.82
C GLN A 170 40.66 34.99 53.63
N GLN A 171 41.77 34.59 53.02
CA GLN A 171 43.09 34.64 53.66
C GLN A 171 44.16 35.07 52.65
N ASP A 172 44.23 36.38 52.39
CA ASP A 172 45.46 37.21 52.35
C ASP A 172 45.17 38.62 51.83
#